data_AF-A0A7U9MTR7-F1
#
_entry.id   AF-A0A7U9MTR7-F1
#
_cell.length_a   1.000
_cell.length_b   1.000
_cell.length_c   1.000
_cell.angle_alpha   90.00
_cell.angle_beta   90.00
_cell.angle_gamma   90.00
#
_symmetry.space_group_name_H-M   'P 1'
#
loop_
_entity.id
_entity.type
_entity.pdbx_description
1 polymer ?
#
loop_
_entity_poly.entity_id
_entity_poly.type
_entity_poly.pdbx_seq_one_letter_code
_entity_poly.pdbx_strand_id
1 'polypeptide(L)'
;MNDPEKVKYLEENLAAIPDSVKSLCNSVKMAPGSPVVTYATYKIDDNGNISMMSGSTNDPDGKIAKENAERKAKEKKAAEEKAAERRKEKKAEEEKAAERRAERKERLEGTFTVSATGTDIKSVTQNIIAAASGTSSSTGSSFDIKA
;
A
#
# COMPACT_ATOMS: atom_id res chain seq x y z
N MET A 1 1.28 -12.67 -62.68
CA MET A 1 2.72 -12.46 -62.39
C MET A 1 3.49 -12.71 -63.68
N ASN A 2 3.69 -11.70 -64.54
CA ASN A 2 4.46 -11.85 -65.79
C ASN A 2 5.06 -10.51 -66.25
N ASP A 3 5.12 -9.52 -65.35
CA ASP A 3 5.72 -8.22 -65.63
C ASP A 3 7.17 -8.23 -65.12
N PRO A 4 8.17 -8.21 -66.00
CA PRO A 4 9.58 -8.26 -65.63
C PRO A 4 10.01 -7.09 -64.73
N GLU A 5 9.40 -5.91 -64.89
CA GLU A 5 9.72 -4.73 -64.08
C GLU A 5 9.24 -4.92 -62.64
N LYS A 6 8.05 -5.48 -62.47
CA LYS A 6 7.48 -5.81 -61.16
C LYS A 6 8.27 -6.89 -60.44
N VAL A 7 8.77 -7.89 -61.16
CA VAL A 7 9.63 -8.95 -60.58
C VAL A 7 10.94 -8.35 -60.09
N LYS A 8 11.61 -7.53 -60.92
CA LYS A 8 12.85 -6.86 -60.55
C LYS A 8 12.67 -5.92 -59.35
N TYR A 9 11.57 -5.17 -59.32
CA TYR A 9 11.22 -4.30 -58.18
C TYR A 9 11.01 -5.10 -56.88
N LEU A 10 10.33 -6.25 -56.96
CA LEU A 10 10.15 -7.14 -55.80
C LEU A 10 11.47 -7.74 -55.32
N GLU A 11 12.33 -8.20 -56.23
CA GLU A 11 13.66 -8.74 -55.89
C GLU A 11 14.56 -7.71 -55.22
N GLU A 12 14.60 -6.48 -55.74
CA GLU A 12 15.37 -5.38 -55.17
C GLU A 12 14.88 -5.01 -53.76
N ASN A 13 13.56 -4.93 -53.57
CA ASN A 13 12.98 -4.65 -52.26
C ASN A 13 13.23 -5.78 -51.25
N LEU A 14 13.13 -7.04 -51.67
CA LEU A 14 13.44 -8.20 -50.82
C LEU A 14 14.92 -8.20 -50.41
N ALA A 15 15.82 -7.83 -51.33
CA ALA A 15 17.25 -7.68 -51.04
C ALA A 15 17.56 -6.53 -50.07
N ALA A 16 16.70 -5.50 -50.00
CA ALA A 16 16.84 -4.37 -49.09
C ALA A 16 16.28 -4.61 -47.67
N ILE A 17 15.48 -5.65 -47.46
CA ILE A 17 14.89 -5.98 -46.14
C ILE A 17 15.98 -6.16 -45.06
N PRO A 18 17.07 -6.92 -45.27
CA PRO A 18 18.09 -7.11 -44.23
C PRO A 18 18.72 -5.80 -43.73
N ASP A 19 19.02 -4.87 -44.63
CA ASP A 19 19.59 -3.57 -44.25
C ASP A 19 18.55 -2.66 -43.60
N SER A 20 17.29 -2.76 -44.03
CA SER A 20 16.16 -2.10 -43.36
C SER A 20 16.00 -2.59 -41.92
N VAL A 21 16.10 -3.91 -41.67
CA VAL A 21 16.04 -4.51 -40.33
C VAL A 21 17.22 -4.06 -39.47
N LYS A 22 18.44 -4.02 -40.02
CA LYS A 22 19.61 -3.51 -39.29
C LYS A 22 19.42 -2.04 -38.89
N SER A 23 18.93 -1.22 -39.82
CA SER A 23 18.64 0.20 -39.58
C SER A 23 17.60 0.37 -38.47
N LEU A 24 16.50 -0.41 -38.52
CA LEU A 24 15.47 -0.45 -37.48
C LEU A 24 16.05 -0.85 -36.11
N CYS A 25 16.85 -1.92 -36.05
CA CYS A 25 17.48 -2.35 -34.81
C CYS A 25 18.41 -1.28 -34.23
N ASN A 26 19.13 -0.55 -35.07
CA ASN A 26 20.01 0.52 -34.62
C ASN A 26 19.22 1.74 -34.13
N SER A 27 18.15 2.14 -34.83
CA SER A 27 17.33 3.28 -34.42
C SER A 27 16.60 3.01 -33.10
N VAL A 28 16.04 1.81 -32.92
CA VAL A 28 15.35 1.40 -31.69
C VAL A 28 16.29 1.34 -30.49
N LYS A 29 17.55 0.92 -30.69
CA LYS A 29 18.58 0.96 -29.63
C LYS A 29 18.90 2.38 -29.13
N MET A 30 18.74 3.39 -30.00
CA MET A 30 18.96 4.80 -29.64
C MET A 30 17.78 5.43 -28.91
N ALA A 31 16.64 4.73 -28.82
CA ALA A 31 15.49 5.22 -28.05
C ALA A 31 15.78 5.14 -26.54
N PRO A 32 15.15 6.01 -25.72
CA PRO A 32 15.28 5.94 -24.27
C PRO A 32 14.90 4.56 -23.73
N GLY A 33 15.75 4.01 -22.86
CA GLY A 33 15.61 2.64 -22.34
C GLY A 33 16.26 1.57 -23.21
N SER A 34 16.81 1.95 -24.38
CA SER A 34 17.47 1.04 -25.33
C SER A 34 16.69 -0.26 -25.58
N PRO A 35 15.41 -0.15 -26.01
CA PRO A 35 14.56 -1.31 -26.23
C PRO A 35 15.15 -2.26 -27.28
N VAL A 36 14.78 -3.52 -27.16
CA VAL A 36 15.13 -4.58 -28.10
C VAL A 36 13.94 -4.83 -29.02
N VAL A 37 14.19 -4.86 -30.33
CA VAL A 37 13.19 -5.28 -31.33
C VAL A 37 12.91 -6.78 -31.14
N THR A 38 11.66 -7.14 -30.87
CA THR A 38 11.26 -8.54 -30.66
C THR A 38 10.70 -9.19 -31.91
N TYR A 39 10.14 -8.39 -32.82
CA TYR A 39 9.72 -8.84 -34.13
C TYR A 39 9.70 -7.68 -35.12
N ALA A 40 9.90 -8.02 -36.40
CA ALA A 40 9.64 -7.15 -37.53
C ALA A 40 8.99 -8.01 -38.63
N THR A 41 7.85 -7.58 -39.13
CA THR A 41 7.07 -8.28 -40.15
C THR A 41 6.92 -7.38 -41.36
N TYR A 42 7.17 -7.94 -42.54
CA TYR A 42 7.03 -7.26 -43.82
C TYR A 42 5.92 -7.94 -44.60
N LYS A 43 4.95 -7.16 -45.05
CA LYS A 43 3.87 -7.62 -45.92
C LYS A 43 3.99 -6.90 -47.25
N ILE A 44 4.13 -7.68 -48.32
CA ILE A 44 4.14 -7.16 -49.68
C ILE A 44 2.79 -7.53 -50.30
N ASP A 45 2.05 -6.54 -50.79
CA ASP A 45 0.76 -6.77 -51.44
C ASP A 45 0.93 -7.06 -52.95
N ASP A 46 -0.18 -7.41 -53.61
CA ASP A 46 -0.21 -7.70 -55.04
C ASP A 46 0.17 -6.51 -55.91
N ASN A 47 0.16 -5.28 -55.39
CA ASN A 47 0.59 -4.08 -56.10
C ASN A 47 2.08 -3.78 -55.88
N GLY A 48 2.76 -4.55 -55.03
CA GLY A 48 4.16 -4.35 -54.66
C GLY A 48 4.35 -3.36 -53.52
N ASN A 49 3.28 -2.91 -52.84
CA ASN A 49 3.42 -2.04 -51.68
C ASN A 49 3.91 -2.84 -50.48
N ILE A 50 4.83 -2.24 -49.72
CA ILE A 50 5.44 -2.86 -48.54
C ILE A 50 4.88 -2.20 -47.29
N SER A 51 4.29 -3.01 -46.41
CA SER A 51 3.89 -2.61 -45.05
C SER A 51 4.81 -3.29 -44.03
N MET A 52 5.34 -2.51 -43.09
CA MET A 52 6.17 -3.01 -42.00
C MET A 52 5.45 -2.84 -40.66
N MET A 53 5.42 -3.89 -39.84
CA MET A 53 5.02 -3.81 -38.44
C MET A 53 6.13 -4.40 -37.55
N SER A 54 6.53 -3.66 -36.53
CA SER A 54 7.56 -4.09 -35.58
C SER A 54 7.13 -3.85 -34.14
N GLY A 55 7.57 -4.72 -33.24
CA GLY A 55 7.42 -4.55 -31.80
C GLY A 55 8.78 -4.50 -31.11
N SER A 56 8.85 -3.74 -30.03
CA SER A 56 10.05 -3.63 -29.20
C SER A 56 9.69 -3.61 -27.70
N THR A 57 10.63 -4.03 -26.85
CA THR A 57 10.46 -4.07 -25.40
C THR A 57 11.77 -3.72 -24.69
N ASN A 58 11.67 -3.08 -23.52
CA ASN A 58 12.81 -2.87 -22.62
C ASN A 58 13.07 -4.06 -21.69
N ASP A 59 12.19 -5.07 -21.71
CA ASP A 59 12.27 -6.26 -20.86
C ASP A 59 12.17 -7.54 -21.70
N PRO A 60 13.13 -7.78 -22.62
CA PRO A 60 13.06 -8.92 -23.55
C PRO A 60 13.14 -10.28 -22.83
N ASP A 61 13.74 -10.32 -21.65
CA ASP A 61 13.86 -11.51 -20.81
C ASP A 61 12.85 -11.55 -19.66
N GLY A 62 11.93 -10.58 -19.56
CA GLY A 62 10.86 -10.55 -18.56
C GLY A 62 11.34 -10.36 -17.12
N LYS A 63 12.62 -10.02 -16.90
CA LYS A 63 13.21 -9.87 -15.57
C LYS A 63 12.59 -8.71 -14.81
N ILE A 64 12.33 -7.59 -15.49
CA ILE A 64 11.72 -6.41 -14.87
C ILE A 64 10.29 -6.71 -14.44
N ALA A 65 9.52 -7.41 -15.26
CA ALA A 65 8.18 -7.86 -14.91
C ALA A 65 8.19 -8.79 -13.69
N LYS A 66 9.12 -9.74 -13.66
CA LYS A 66 9.27 -10.71 -12.57
C LYS A 66 9.66 -10.04 -11.25
N GLU A 67 10.66 -9.15 -11.28
CA GLU A 67 11.11 -8.40 -10.10
C GLU A 67 9.98 -7.53 -9.54
N ASN A 68 9.22 -6.85 -10.41
CA ASN A 68 8.08 -6.04 -10.00
C ASN A 68 6.96 -6.88 -9.38
N ALA A 69 6.68 -8.07 -9.92
CA ALA A 69 5.72 -8.99 -9.34
C ALA A 69 6.18 -9.47 -7.95
N GLU A 70 7.46 -9.82 -7.80
CA GLU A 70 8.02 -10.25 -6.52
C GLU A 70 7.99 -9.13 -5.47
N ARG A 71 8.36 -7.90 -5.86
CA ARG A 71 8.28 -6.72 -4.99
C ARG A 71 6.85 -6.47 -4.51
N LYS A 72 5.86 -6.49 -5.41
CA LYS A 72 4.44 -6.33 -5.04
C LYS A 72 3.97 -7.42 -4.09
N ALA A 73 4.43 -8.66 -4.28
CA ALA A 73 4.09 -9.76 -3.37
C ALA A 73 4.69 -9.55 -1.98
N LYS A 74 5.96 -9.13 -1.90
CA LYS A 74 6.64 -8.81 -0.63
C LYS A 74 5.98 -7.64 0.09
N GLU A 75 5.66 -6.57 -0.62
CA GLU A 75 4.96 -5.39 -0.07
C GLU A 75 3.57 -5.75 0.45
N LYS A 76 2.80 -6.55 -0.30
CA LYS A 76 1.48 -7.03 0.15
C LYS A 76 1.59 -7.86 1.42
N LYS A 77 2.56 -8.78 1.50
CA LYS A 77 2.80 -9.60 2.69
C LYS A 77 3.16 -8.74 3.90
N ALA A 78 4.06 -7.77 3.73
CA ALA A 78 4.44 -6.85 4.81
C ALA A 78 3.26 -5.97 5.27
N ALA A 79 2.42 -5.51 4.35
CA ALA A 79 1.22 -4.75 4.67
C ALA A 79 0.20 -5.59 5.45
N GLU A 80 0.01 -6.85 5.08
CA GLU A 80 -0.86 -7.79 5.77
C GLU A 80 -0.37 -8.10 7.19
N GLU A 81 0.94 -8.33 7.37
CA GLU A 81 1.56 -8.58 8.67
C GLU A 81 1.39 -7.37 9.60
N LYS A 82 1.68 -6.16 9.12
CA LYS A 82 1.47 -4.92 9.87
C LYS A 82 -0.01 -4.70 10.22
N ALA A 83 -0.93 -5.07 9.33
CA ALA A 83 -2.36 -4.99 9.61
C ALA A 83 -2.79 -6.01 10.67
N ALA A 84 -2.22 -7.22 10.65
CA ALA A 84 -2.47 -8.25 11.66
C ALA A 84 -1.95 -7.84 13.03
N GLU A 85 -0.76 -7.25 13.11
CA GLU A 85 -0.18 -6.71 14.34
C GLU A 85 -1.06 -5.61 14.95
N ARG A 86 -1.46 -4.62 14.14
CA ARG A 86 -2.38 -3.54 14.58
C ARG A 86 -3.72 -4.06 15.09
N ARG A 87 -4.25 -5.13 14.49
CA ARG A 87 -5.47 -5.78 14.97
C ARG A 87 -5.27 -6.47 16.32
N LYS A 88 -4.11 -7.09 16.56
CA LYS A 88 -3.79 -7.71 17.86
C LYS A 88 -3.63 -6.65 18.94
N GLU A 89 -2.91 -5.57 18.64
CA GLU A 89 -2.71 -4.46 19.57
C GLU A 89 -4.05 -3.80 19.93
N LYS A 90 -4.91 -3.52 18.94
CA LYS A 90 -6.24 -2.96 19.18
C LYS A 90 -7.12 -3.87 20.04
N LYS A 91 -7.07 -5.19 19.82
CA LYS A 91 -7.80 -6.16 20.67
C LYS A 91 -7.29 -6.15 22.11
N ALA A 92 -5.98 -6.12 22.32
CA ALA A 92 -5.40 -6.07 23.66
C ALA A 92 -5.73 -4.75 24.38
N GLU A 93 -5.77 -3.64 23.66
CA GLU A 93 -6.19 -2.35 24.20
C GLU A 93 -7.68 -2.35 24.59
N GLU A 94 -8.54 -2.90 23.72
CA GLU A 94 -9.97 -3.02 23.98
C GLU A 94 -10.26 -3.92 25.19
N GLU A 95 -9.55 -5.04 25.33
CA GLU A 95 -9.65 -5.94 26.48
C GLU A 95 -9.24 -5.23 27.79
N LYS A 96 -8.09 -4.55 27.81
CA LYS A 96 -7.66 -3.74 28.97
C LYS A 96 -8.62 -2.60 29.30
N ALA A 97 -9.29 -2.03 28.30
CA ALA A 97 -10.27 -0.99 28.50
C ALA A 97 -11.61 -1.54 29.01
N ALA A 98 -11.96 -2.79 28.65
CA ALA A 98 -13.12 -3.49 29.19
C ALA A 98 -12.88 -3.90 30.65
N GLU A 99 -11.71 -4.44 30.97
CA GLU A 99 -11.30 -4.81 32.34
C GLU A 99 -11.36 -3.60 33.28
N ARG A 100 -10.75 -2.47 32.90
CA ARG A 100 -10.82 -1.22 33.70
C ARG A 100 -12.25 -0.71 33.90
N ARG A 101 -13.15 -0.92 32.93
CA ARG A 101 -14.57 -0.57 33.10
C ARG A 101 -15.29 -1.52 34.06
N ALA A 102 -14.97 -2.82 34.01
CA ALA A 102 -15.52 -3.80 34.92
C ALA A 102 -15.05 -3.55 36.37
N GLU A 103 -13.75 -3.36 36.59
CA GLU A 103 -13.16 -3.04 37.90
C GLU A 103 -13.78 -1.75 38.49
N ARG A 104 -13.94 -0.71 37.67
CA ARG A 104 -14.60 0.53 38.11
C ARG A 104 -16.07 0.30 38.50
N LYS A 105 -16.79 -0.57 37.79
CA LYS A 105 -18.19 -0.91 38.11
C LYS A 105 -18.28 -1.69 39.41
N GLU A 106 -17.42 -2.68 39.61
CA GLU A 106 -17.35 -3.47 40.85
C GLU A 106 -17.05 -2.60 42.06
N ARG A 107 -16.09 -1.67 41.95
CA ARG A 107 -15.77 -0.71 43.03
C ARG A 107 -16.94 0.25 43.36
N LEU A 108 -17.84 0.50 42.40
CA LEU A 108 -19.01 1.37 42.57
C LEU A 108 -20.26 0.60 43.04
N GLU A 109 -20.27 -0.73 42.99
CA GLU A 109 -21.41 -1.57 43.39
C GLU A 109 -21.46 -1.87 44.92
N GLY A 110 -20.54 -1.32 45.72
CA GLY A 110 -20.59 -1.37 47.19
C GLY A 110 -21.26 -0.16 47.82
N THR A 111 -21.94 -0.35 48.96
CA THR A 111 -22.44 0.76 49.79
C THR A 111 -21.26 1.42 50.50
N PHE A 112 -20.88 2.64 50.10
CA PHE A 112 -19.84 3.42 50.79
C PHE A 112 -20.44 4.65 51.48
N THR A 113 -20.00 4.90 52.72
CA THR A 113 -20.40 6.07 53.49
C THR A 113 -19.37 7.18 53.25
N VAL A 114 -19.78 8.30 52.65
CA VAL A 114 -18.93 9.49 52.47
C VAL A 114 -19.37 10.56 53.45
N SER A 115 -18.47 10.99 54.33
CA SER A 115 -18.66 12.12 55.22
C SER A 115 -17.65 13.21 54.90
N ALA A 116 -18.11 14.47 54.80
CA ALA A 116 -17.24 15.63 54.61
C ALA A 116 -17.63 16.73 55.58
N THR A 117 -16.62 17.35 56.20
CA THR A 117 -16.78 18.54 57.04
C THR A 117 -16.24 19.75 56.29
N GLY A 118 -16.99 20.86 56.30
CA GLY A 118 -16.60 22.11 55.65
C GLY A 118 -17.23 23.31 56.35
N THR A 119 -16.64 24.48 56.13
CA THR A 119 -17.11 25.75 56.70
C THR A 119 -18.28 26.35 55.93
N ASP A 120 -18.54 25.85 54.72
CA ASP A 120 -19.57 26.34 53.80
C ASP A 120 -20.08 25.22 52.89
N ILE A 121 -21.29 25.38 52.34
CA ILE A 121 -21.94 24.35 51.50
C ILE A 121 -21.12 24.03 50.25
N LYS A 122 -20.38 25.01 49.71
CA LYS A 122 -19.56 24.84 48.51
C LYS A 122 -18.38 23.90 48.78
N SER A 123 -17.67 24.10 49.90
CA SER A 123 -16.56 23.24 50.31
C SER A 123 -17.02 21.82 50.68
N VAL A 124 -18.16 21.67 51.35
CA VAL A 124 -18.76 20.34 51.63
C VAL A 124 -19.10 19.61 50.33
N THR A 125 -19.71 20.29 49.37
CA THR A 125 -20.13 19.69 48.09
C THR A 125 -18.91 19.23 47.27
N GLN A 126 -17.86 20.04 47.19
CA GLN A 126 -16.63 19.65 46.48
C GLN A 126 -15.96 18.41 47.10
N ASN A 127 -15.91 18.34 48.44
CA ASN A 127 -15.31 17.20 49.14
C ASN A 127 -16.07 15.90 48.92
N ILE A 128 -17.41 15.93 48.92
CA ILE A 128 -18.24 14.75 48.63
C ILE A 128 -18.03 14.28 47.18
N ILE A 129 -18.01 15.21 46.21
CA ILE A 129 -17.77 14.88 44.79
C ILE A 129 -16.38 14.26 44.59
N ALA A 130 -15.35 14.79 45.25
CA ALA A 130 -14.00 14.26 45.18
C ALA A 130 -13.92 12.83 45.75
N ALA A 131 -14.54 12.60 46.92
CA ALA A 131 -14.59 11.29 47.56
C ALA A 131 -15.33 10.24 46.72
N ALA A 132 -16.47 10.60 46.11
CA ALA A 132 -17.24 9.70 45.24
C ALA A 132 -16.55 9.42 43.88
N SER A 133 -15.73 10.35 43.39
CA SER A 133 -15.08 10.23 42.07
C SER A 133 -13.75 9.47 42.11
N GLY A 134 -13.18 9.22 43.31
CA GLY A 134 -11.88 8.56 43.47
C GLY A 134 -10.69 9.37 42.96
N THR A 135 -10.89 10.64 42.65
CA THR A 135 -9.82 11.59 42.32
C THR A 135 -9.41 12.24 43.63
N SER A 136 -8.30 11.80 44.22
CA SER A 136 -7.76 12.43 45.44
C SER A 136 -7.49 13.91 45.13
N SER A 137 -8.34 14.81 45.62
CA SER A 137 -8.04 16.24 45.58
C SER A 137 -6.86 16.47 46.51
N SER A 138 -5.73 16.88 45.95
CA SER A 138 -4.56 17.23 46.74
C SER A 138 -4.92 18.37 47.69
N THR A 139 -4.19 18.39 48.81
CA THR A 139 -4.07 19.46 49.80
C THR A 139 -5.24 19.66 50.77
N GLY A 140 -5.09 19.06 51.97
CA GLY A 140 -5.18 19.89 53.19
C GLY A 140 -6.12 19.46 54.31
N SER A 141 -6.85 18.35 54.24
CA SER A 141 -7.65 17.88 55.38
C SER A 141 -7.58 16.37 55.52
N SER A 142 -7.24 15.93 56.73
CA SER A 142 -7.12 14.53 57.13
C SER A 142 -8.37 13.74 56.81
N PHE A 143 -8.26 12.71 55.96
CA PHE A 143 -9.34 11.75 55.73
C PHE A 143 -9.06 10.47 56.52
N ASP A 144 -9.94 10.14 57.48
CA ASP A 144 -10.02 8.82 58.08
C ASP A 144 -10.92 7.94 57.21
N ILE A 145 -10.32 7.00 56.47
CA ILE A 145 -11.03 5.94 55.77
C ILE A 145 -10.93 4.69 56.65
N LYS A 146 -12.02 4.29 57.32
CA LYS A 146 -12.12 2.95 57.92
C LYS A 146 -12.61 1.98 56.86
N ALA A 147 -11.82 0.92 56.67
CA ALA A 147 -12.16 -0.25 55.86
C ALA A 147 -13.28 -1.09 56.51
#